data_AF-A0A9E4R1C0-F1
#
_entry.id   AF-A0A9E4R1C0-F1
#
_cell.length_a   1.000
_cell.length_b   1.000
_cell.length_c   1.000
_cell.angle_alpha   90.00
_cell.angle_beta   90.00
_cell.angle_gamma   90.00
#
_symmetry.space_group_name_H-M   'P 1'
#
loop_
_entity.id
_entity.type
_entity.pdbx_description
1 polymer ?
#
loop_
_entity_poly.entity_id
_entity_poly.type
_entity_poly.pdbx_seq_one_letter_code
_entity_poly.pdbx_strand_id
1 'polypeptide(L)'
;MNCAGTPELTTPNLDRLAATGIRFENFFCASPVCSPARATILTGQMPSQHGVQDFIRAGNSPTLPGDGKRIQYLEGRTTYTEILAANGYDCGLSGKWHLGDSATPQAGFSFWNVHATGSGDYYRAPMFRAPASGISSDREAEQYTADGYVSDVITDNALGYLESRLGSEKPFSLNVHYTAPHAPWGRDQH
;
A
#
# COMPACT_ATOMS: atom_id res chain seq x y z
N MET A 1 16.93 7.84 -6.84
CA MET A 1 17.79 6.82 -6.17
C MET A 1 19.19 6.98 -6.73
N ASN A 2 20.24 6.68 -5.94
CA ASN A 2 21.62 6.78 -6.42
C ASN A 2 21.86 5.87 -7.64
N CYS A 3 21.49 4.59 -7.51
CA CYS A 3 21.60 3.58 -8.57
C CYS A 3 20.75 3.84 -9.83
N ALA A 4 19.93 4.90 -9.84
CA ALA A 4 19.12 5.34 -10.97
C ALA A 4 19.55 6.71 -11.52
N GLY A 5 20.76 7.17 -11.19
CA GLY A 5 21.37 8.38 -11.78
C GLY A 5 21.20 9.66 -10.96
N THR A 6 20.84 9.57 -9.67
CA THR A 6 20.78 10.74 -8.76
C THR A 6 21.86 10.64 -7.68
N PRO A 7 23.12 11.03 -7.97
CA PRO A 7 24.26 10.76 -7.11
C PRO A 7 24.20 11.45 -5.73
N GLU A 8 23.40 12.51 -5.59
CA GLU A 8 23.21 13.26 -4.34
C GLU A 8 22.39 12.49 -3.30
N LEU A 9 21.62 11.50 -3.73
CA LEU A 9 20.84 10.65 -2.83
C LEU A 9 21.71 9.52 -2.28
N THR A 10 21.65 9.30 -0.98
CA THR A 10 22.29 8.17 -0.31
C THR A 10 21.26 7.06 -0.09
N THR A 11 21.26 6.03 -0.94
CA THR A 11 20.26 4.95 -0.92
C THR A 11 20.88 3.54 -0.83
N PRO A 12 21.79 3.28 0.15
CA PRO A 12 22.66 2.11 0.13
C PRO A 12 21.93 0.76 0.06
N ASN A 13 20.75 0.66 0.68
CA ASN A 13 19.93 -0.56 0.62
C ASN A 13 19.34 -0.82 -0.78
N LEU A 14 18.87 0.24 -1.46
CA LEU A 14 18.34 0.13 -2.82
C LEU A 14 19.47 -0.07 -3.84
N ASP A 15 20.62 0.57 -3.60
CA ASP A 15 21.81 0.42 -4.44
C ASP A 15 22.35 -1.02 -4.35
N ARG A 16 22.36 -1.60 -3.14
CA ARG A 16 22.70 -3.01 -2.93
C ARG A 16 21.73 -3.94 -3.66
N LEU A 17 20.42 -3.72 -3.55
CA LEU A 17 19.42 -4.52 -4.28
C LEU A 17 19.62 -4.45 -5.80
N ALA A 18 19.89 -3.26 -6.34
CA ALA A 18 20.19 -3.08 -7.75
C ALA A 18 21.49 -3.79 -8.18
N ALA A 19 22.52 -3.77 -7.34
CA ALA A 19 23.81 -4.42 -7.61
C ALA A 19 23.77 -5.95 -7.52
N THR A 20 22.88 -6.50 -6.68
CA THR A 20 22.72 -7.97 -6.51
C THR A 20 21.53 -8.56 -7.25
N GLY A 21 20.84 -7.76 -8.07
CA GLY A 21 19.61 -8.13 -8.75
C GLY A 21 19.61 -7.71 -10.22
N ILE A 22 18.41 -7.44 -10.75
CA ILE A 22 18.21 -6.94 -12.11
C ILE A 22 17.57 -5.55 -12.02
N ARG A 23 18.18 -4.59 -12.71
CA ARG A 23 17.64 -3.23 -12.88
C ARG A 23 17.09 -3.08 -14.29
N PHE A 24 15.85 -2.60 -14.39
CA PHE A 24 15.26 -2.23 -15.67
C PHE A 24 15.55 -0.76 -15.97
N GLU A 25 16.18 -0.49 -17.10
CA GLU A 25 16.44 0.89 -17.55
C GLU A 25 15.19 1.55 -18.10
N ASN A 26 14.27 0.75 -18.66
CA ASN A 26 13.02 1.19 -19.24
C ASN A 26 11.88 0.44 -18.54
N PHE A 27 11.30 1.07 -17.50
CA PHE A 27 10.18 0.53 -16.73
C PHE A 27 9.15 1.64 -16.51
N PHE A 28 7.90 1.41 -16.91
CA PHE A 28 6.89 2.46 -17.02
C PHE A 28 5.63 2.09 -16.22
N CYS A 29 5.06 3.09 -15.53
CA CYS A 29 3.73 2.98 -14.96
C CYS A 29 2.66 3.21 -16.05
N ALA A 30 1.52 2.53 -15.94
CA ALA A 30 0.41 2.71 -16.87
C ALA A 30 -0.32 4.06 -16.74
N SER A 31 -0.07 4.80 -15.66
CA SER A 31 -0.63 6.12 -15.41
C SER A 31 0.36 7.01 -14.67
N PRO A 32 0.36 8.34 -14.93
CA PRO A 32 1.19 9.30 -14.19
C PRO A 32 0.63 9.64 -12.79
N VAL A 33 -0.51 9.07 -12.38
CA VAL A 33 -1.17 9.36 -11.10
C VAL A 33 -1.33 8.09 -10.24
N CYS A 34 -1.32 8.25 -8.92
CA CYS A 34 -1.19 7.12 -7.99
C CYS A 34 -2.35 6.11 -7.98
N SER A 35 -3.62 6.54 -7.88
CA SER A 35 -4.78 5.63 -7.84
C SER A 35 -4.89 4.76 -9.11
N PRO A 36 -4.90 5.31 -10.33
CA PRO A 36 -4.93 4.50 -11.55
C PRO A 36 -3.73 3.55 -11.66
N ALA A 37 -2.51 4.00 -11.35
CA ALA A 37 -1.33 3.14 -11.40
C ALA A 37 -1.41 1.94 -10.43
N ARG A 38 -1.95 2.16 -9.22
CA ARG A 38 -2.18 1.09 -8.22
C ARG A 38 -3.22 0.09 -8.68
N ALA A 39 -4.34 0.58 -9.22
CA ALA A 39 -5.37 -0.27 -9.80
C ALA A 39 -4.82 -1.11 -10.95
N THR A 40 -3.98 -0.54 -11.82
CA THR A 40 -3.30 -1.28 -12.89
C THR A 40 -2.39 -2.38 -12.35
N ILE A 41 -1.56 -2.09 -11.33
CA ILE A 41 -0.69 -3.11 -10.71
C ILE A 41 -1.50 -4.27 -10.16
N LEU A 42 -2.61 -3.99 -9.45
CA LEU A 42 -3.41 -5.03 -8.81
C LEU A 42 -4.21 -5.86 -9.81
N THR A 43 -4.76 -5.24 -10.85
CA THR A 43 -5.67 -5.91 -11.79
C THR A 43 -4.97 -6.43 -13.06
N GLY A 44 -3.77 -5.94 -13.37
CA GLY A 44 -3.10 -6.18 -14.66
C GLY A 44 -3.79 -5.49 -15.84
N GLN A 45 -4.74 -4.56 -15.60
CA GLN A 45 -5.53 -3.89 -16.62
C GLN A 45 -5.13 -2.42 -16.78
N MET A 46 -5.35 -1.84 -17.96
CA MET A 46 -5.14 -0.41 -18.18
C MET A 46 -6.23 0.44 -17.49
N PRO A 47 -5.99 1.74 -17.22
CA PRO A 47 -7.00 2.65 -16.66
C PRO A 47 -8.33 2.67 -17.39
N SER A 48 -8.32 2.53 -18.71
CA SER A 48 -9.52 2.43 -19.55
C SER A 48 -10.36 1.18 -19.31
N GLN A 49 -9.80 0.13 -18.71
CA GLN A 49 -10.46 -1.16 -18.45
C GLN A 49 -10.94 -1.27 -17.00
N HIS A 50 -10.11 -0.88 -16.03
CA HIS A 50 -10.50 -0.94 -14.61
C HIS A 50 -11.32 0.27 -14.17
N GLY A 51 -11.32 1.38 -14.93
CA GLY A 51 -12.23 2.52 -14.73
C GLY A 51 -11.78 3.56 -13.69
N VAL A 52 -10.73 3.28 -12.92
CA VAL A 52 -10.05 4.28 -12.10
C VAL A 52 -9.17 5.11 -13.02
N GLN A 53 -9.59 6.34 -13.36
CA GLN A 53 -8.90 7.17 -14.36
C GLN A 53 -8.07 8.31 -13.76
N ASP A 54 -8.33 8.71 -12.52
CA ASP A 54 -7.65 9.83 -11.87
C ASP A 54 -7.51 9.60 -10.35
N PHE A 55 -6.83 10.52 -9.68
CA PHE A 55 -6.64 10.57 -8.24
C PHE A 55 -7.97 10.51 -7.46
N ILE A 56 -8.09 9.54 -6.56
CA ILE A 56 -9.25 9.37 -5.69
C ILE A 56 -9.15 10.34 -4.51
N ARG A 57 -9.83 11.49 -4.63
CA ARG A 57 -9.85 12.54 -3.60
C ARG A 57 -10.59 12.14 -2.32
N ALA A 58 -11.57 11.26 -2.47
CA ALA A 58 -12.61 10.98 -1.49
C ALA A 58 -13.04 9.51 -1.53
N GLY A 59 -13.53 9.02 -0.41
CA GLY A 59 -14.13 7.70 -0.22
C GLY A 59 -13.15 6.68 0.36
N ASN A 60 -12.08 7.16 1.01
CA ASN A 60 -11.04 6.32 1.59
C ASN A 60 -11.33 5.93 3.05
N SER A 61 -12.12 6.69 3.79
CA SER A 61 -12.35 6.51 5.22
C SER A 61 -13.67 7.16 5.64
N PRO A 62 -14.57 6.44 6.33
CA PRO A 62 -15.83 7.01 6.81
C PRO A 62 -15.64 7.92 8.03
N THR A 63 -14.51 7.82 8.73
CA THR A 63 -14.25 8.50 9.99
C THR A 63 -13.47 9.81 9.82
N LEU A 64 -12.95 10.08 8.62
CA LEU A 64 -12.20 11.29 8.34
C LEU A 64 -13.12 12.43 7.84
N PRO A 65 -13.01 13.64 8.41
CA PRO A 65 -13.84 14.76 8.00
C PRO A 65 -13.70 15.06 6.50
N GLY A 66 -14.84 15.08 5.80
CA GLY A 66 -14.91 15.49 4.39
C GLY A 66 -14.51 14.42 3.35
N ASP A 67 -14.15 13.21 3.77
CA ASP A 67 -13.71 12.16 2.84
C ASP A 67 -14.88 11.49 2.11
N GLY A 68 -16.13 11.64 2.54
CA GLY A 68 -17.31 11.23 1.75
C GLY A 68 -17.68 9.75 1.83
N LYS A 69 -18.36 9.22 0.81
CA LYS A 69 -18.91 7.84 0.81
C LYS A 69 -17.80 6.81 0.56
N ARG A 70 -17.76 5.75 1.36
CA ARG A 70 -16.92 4.56 1.11
C ARG A 70 -17.23 3.93 -0.23
N ILE A 71 -16.19 3.74 -1.05
CA ILE A 71 -16.29 3.10 -2.36
C ILE A 71 -15.15 2.09 -2.47
N GLN A 72 -15.47 0.86 -2.84
CA GLN A 72 -14.49 -0.16 -3.19
C GLN A 72 -14.27 -0.11 -4.70
N TYR A 73 -13.29 0.67 -5.17
CA TYR A 73 -13.15 0.95 -6.60
C TYR A 73 -12.75 -0.27 -7.45
N LEU A 74 -12.27 -1.34 -6.81
CA LEU A 74 -11.96 -2.61 -7.46
C LEU A 74 -13.03 -3.69 -7.23
N GLU A 75 -14.20 -3.35 -6.68
CA GLU A 75 -15.28 -4.31 -6.48
C GLU A 75 -15.62 -5.04 -7.79
N GLY A 76 -15.73 -6.36 -7.71
CA GLY A 76 -16.01 -7.22 -8.87
C GLY A 76 -14.83 -7.40 -9.84
N ARG A 77 -13.63 -6.89 -9.51
CA ARG A 77 -12.42 -7.07 -10.32
C ARG A 77 -11.46 -8.03 -9.64
N THR A 78 -11.03 -9.05 -10.38
CA THR A 78 -9.99 -9.96 -9.90
C THR A 78 -8.63 -9.26 -9.86
N THR A 79 -7.96 -9.38 -8.72
CA THR A 79 -6.60 -8.86 -8.48
C THR A 79 -5.59 -10.00 -8.42
N TYR A 80 -4.31 -9.71 -8.69
CA TYR A 80 -3.26 -10.72 -8.60
C TYR A 80 -3.11 -11.27 -7.18
N THR A 81 -3.39 -10.45 -6.15
CA THR A 81 -3.34 -10.85 -4.74
C THR A 81 -4.47 -11.79 -4.34
N GLU A 82 -5.68 -11.63 -4.91
CA GLU A 82 -6.75 -12.64 -4.77
C GLU A 82 -6.38 -13.97 -5.42
N ILE A 83 -5.74 -13.93 -6.59
CA ILE A 83 -5.24 -15.14 -7.26
C ILE A 83 -4.18 -15.83 -6.39
N LEU A 84 -3.22 -15.08 -5.84
CA LEU A 84 -2.20 -15.61 -4.94
C LEU A 84 -2.84 -16.22 -3.68
N ALA A 85 -3.75 -15.50 -3.03
CA ALA A 85 -4.44 -15.97 -1.84
C ALA A 85 -5.24 -17.26 -2.09
N ALA A 86 -5.95 -17.36 -3.22
CA ALA A 86 -6.65 -18.57 -3.62
C ALA A 86 -5.71 -19.77 -3.88
N ASN A 87 -4.42 -19.50 -4.14
CA ASN A 87 -3.38 -20.52 -4.35
C ASN A 87 -2.47 -20.69 -3.11
N GLY A 88 -2.96 -20.33 -1.92
CA GLY A 88 -2.32 -20.65 -0.65
C GLY A 88 -1.28 -19.65 -0.16
N TYR A 89 -1.11 -18.52 -0.86
CA TYR A 89 -0.29 -17.42 -0.35
C TYR A 89 -0.99 -16.69 0.78
N ASP A 90 -0.22 -16.27 1.77
CA ASP A 90 -0.64 -15.23 2.69
C ASP A 90 -0.29 -13.87 2.07
N CYS A 91 -1.24 -12.94 1.98
CA CYS A 91 -1.03 -11.67 1.30
C CYS A 91 -1.16 -10.51 2.29
N GLY A 92 -0.11 -9.71 2.45
CA GLY A 92 -0.10 -8.54 3.32
C GLY A 92 0.04 -7.22 2.56
N LEU A 93 -0.59 -6.18 3.09
CA LEU A 93 -0.41 -4.79 2.67
C LEU A 93 -0.04 -3.93 3.89
N SER A 94 1.11 -3.25 3.80
CA SER A 94 1.58 -2.24 4.74
C SER A 94 1.75 -0.90 4.02
N GLY A 95 1.05 0.15 4.45
CA GLY A 95 1.15 1.50 3.89
C GLY A 95 -0.04 1.91 3.01
N LYS A 96 0.19 2.60 1.90
CA LYS A 96 -0.91 3.24 1.15
C LYS A 96 -1.75 2.23 0.36
N TRP A 97 -3.07 2.23 0.58
CA TRP A 97 -4.05 1.53 -0.28
C TRP A 97 -4.48 2.41 -1.46
N HIS A 98 -5.24 3.47 -1.17
CA HIS A 98 -5.66 4.53 -2.08
C HIS A 98 -6.45 4.10 -3.32
N LEU A 99 -7.32 3.10 -3.10
CA LEU A 99 -8.34 2.64 -4.04
C LEU A 99 -9.72 2.68 -3.38
N GLY A 100 -9.94 3.72 -2.56
CA GLY A 100 -11.13 3.94 -1.77
C GLY A 100 -11.05 3.28 -0.39
N ASP A 101 -12.12 2.61 0.01
CA ASP A 101 -12.42 2.21 1.39
C ASP A 101 -11.24 1.53 2.11
N SER A 102 -10.52 2.29 2.93
CA SER A 102 -9.35 1.84 3.67
C SER A 102 -9.72 1.19 5.01
N ALA A 103 -10.97 1.35 5.43
CA ALA A 103 -11.51 0.71 6.63
C ALA A 103 -11.92 -0.75 6.39
N THR A 104 -12.01 -1.19 5.14
CA THR A 104 -12.37 -2.57 4.79
C THR A 104 -11.22 -3.23 4.03
N PRO A 105 -10.57 -4.26 4.59
CA PRO A 105 -9.59 -5.06 3.86
C PRO A 105 -10.19 -5.67 2.58
N GLN A 106 -9.42 -5.61 1.49
CA GLN A 106 -9.87 -5.95 0.14
C GLN A 106 -8.78 -6.71 -0.64
N ALA A 107 -9.09 -7.13 -1.87
CA ALA A 107 -8.11 -7.67 -2.81
C ALA A 107 -7.29 -8.86 -2.27
N GLY A 108 -7.91 -9.71 -1.44
CA GLY A 108 -7.26 -10.92 -0.92
C GLY A 108 -6.16 -10.67 0.13
N PHE A 109 -5.98 -9.44 0.61
CA PHE A 109 -5.02 -9.14 1.68
C PHE A 109 -5.53 -9.62 3.03
N SER A 110 -4.85 -10.60 3.65
CA SER A 110 -5.09 -11.13 5.00
C SER A 110 -4.41 -10.32 6.10
N PHE A 111 -3.34 -9.59 5.78
CA PHE A 111 -2.76 -8.58 6.65
C PHE A 111 -3.00 -7.20 6.04
N TRP A 112 -3.59 -6.30 6.83
CA TRP A 112 -3.99 -4.99 6.37
C TRP A 112 -3.57 -3.96 7.39
N ASN A 113 -2.55 -3.17 7.07
CA ASN A 113 -2.17 -2.04 7.89
C ASN A 113 -1.87 -0.82 6.99
N VAL A 114 -2.89 0.01 6.79
CA VAL A 114 -2.89 0.98 5.70
C VAL A 114 -3.11 2.41 6.14
N HIS A 115 -2.61 3.35 5.35
CA HIS A 115 -2.94 4.76 5.49
C HIS A 115 -4.43 4.98 5.25
N ALA A 116 -5.10 5.78 6.09
CA ALA A 116 -6.55 5.99 6.02
C ALA A 116 -7.00 6.80 4.79
N THR A 117 -6.07 7.48 4.12
CA THR A 117 -6.32 8.27 2.91
C THR A 117 -5.24 8.03 1.85
N GLY A 118 -5.35 8.72 0.71
CA GLY A 118 -4.30 8.77 -0.29
C GLY A 118 -3.01 9.48 0.07
N SER A 119 -3.02 10.35 1.06
CA SER A 119 -1.83 11.09 1.48
C SER A 119 -2.12 11.76 2.81
N GLY A 120 -1.10 12.00 3.60
CA GLY A 120 -1.26 12.68 4.86
C GLY A 120 0.09 13.13 5.38
N ASP A 121 0.02 13.73 6.56
CA ASP A 121 1.19 14.12 7.31
C ASP A 121 2.03 12.89 7.67
N TYR A 122 3.34 13.08 7.74
CA TYR A 122 4.29 12.02 8.06
C TYR A 122 4.32 11.69 9.55
N TYR A 123 3.82 12.57 10.41
CA TYR A 123 3.65 12.33 11.84
C TYR A 123 2.17 12.37 12.21
N ARG A 124 1.77 11.50 13.14
CA ARG A 124 0.36 11.34 13.55
C ARG A 124 -0.56 11.01 12.35
N ALA A 125 -0.04 10.28 11.38
CA ALA A 125 -0.81 9.83 10.21
C ALA A 125 -1.98 8.94 10.66
N PRO A 126 -3.22 9.16 10.18
CA PRO A 126 -4.32 8.25 10.44
C PRO A 126 -4.14 6.96 9.64
N MET A 127 -4.27 5.82 10.30
CA MET A 127 -4.06 4.48 9.77
C MET A 127 -5.24 3.57 10.10
N PHE A 128 -5.38 2.46 9.38
CA PHE A 128 -6.30 1.37 9.67
C PHE A 128 -5.54 0.06 9.78
N ARG A 129 -5.85 -0.76 10.79
CA ARG A 129 -5.28 -2.10 10.96
C ARG A 129 -6.37 -3.16 11.09
N ALA A 130 -6.21 -4.28 10.39
CA ALA A 130 -6.98 -5.50 10.65
C ALA A 130 -6.05 -6.59 11.20
N PRO A 131 -6.51 -7.41 12.16
CA PRO A 131 -5.70 -8.46 12.74
C PRO A 131 -5.32 -9.52 11.69
N ALA A 132 -4.07 -10.02 11.77
CA ALA A 132 -3.52 -11.03 10.85
C ALA A 132 -4.23 -12.39 10.89
N SER A 133 -5.02 -12.65 11.94
CA SER A 133 -5.74 -13.92 12.14
C SER A 133 -7.12 -13.87 11.51
N GLY A 134 -7.21 -14.25 10.24
CA GLY A 134 -8.45 -14.63 9.58
C GLY A 134 -9.41 -13.47 9.38
N ILE A 135 -9.29 -12.78 8.25
CA ILE A 135 -10.29 -11.81 7.81
C ILE A 135 -11.57 -12.57 7.47
N SER A 136 -12.54 -12.55 8.38
CA SER A 136 -13.93 -12.53 7.94
C SER A 136 -14.16 -11.18 7.27
N SER A 137 -14.70 -11.18 6.06
CA SER A 137 -15.08 -9.99 5.26
C SER A 137 -15.91 -8.95 6.02
N ASP A 138 -16.46 -9.33 7.17
CA ASP A 138 -17.46 -8.56 7.91
C ASP A 138 -16.87 -7.74 9.07
N ARG A 139 -15.55 -7.83 9.33
CA ARG A 139 -14.90 -7.00 10.35
C ARG A 139 -14.20 -5.80 9.74
N GLU A 140 -14.66 -4.61 10.13
CA GLU A 140 -13.96 -3.36 9.83
C GLU A 140 -12.58 -3.31 10.51
N ALA A 141 -11.61 -2.74 9.80
CA ALA A 141 -10.30 -2.43 10.34
C ALA A 141 -10.40 -1.34 11.41
N GLU A 142 -9.59 -1.47 12.46
CA GLU A 142 -9.52 -0.51 13.54
C GLU A 142 -8.70 0.70 13.09
N GLN A 143 -9.26 1.91 13.26
CA GLN A 143 -8.52 3.14 13.03
C GLN A 143 -7.55 3.39 14.19
N TYR A 144 -6.32 3.80 13.87
CA TYR A 144 -5.37 4.28 14.86
C TYR A 144 -4.54 5.44 14.29
N THR A 145 -3.81 6.13 15.16
CA THR A 145 -2.88 7.19 14.77
C THR A 145 -1.47 6.63 14.82
N ALA A 146 -0.71 6.76 13.73
CA ALA A 146 0.68 6.35 13.65
C ALA A 146 1.51 7.05 14.73
N ASP A 147 2.25 6.26 15.51
CA ASP A 147 3.19 6.74 16.51
C ASP A 147 4.59 6.79 15.88
N GLY A 148 5.10 8.00 15.67
CA GLY A 148 6.36 8.24 14.96
C GLY A 148 6.18 8.61 13.48
N TYR A 149 7.30 8.52 12.75
CA TYR A 149 7.36 8.85 11.32
C TYR A 149 6.73 7.73 10.49
N VAL A 150 5.78 8.04 9.62
CA VAL A 150 4.92 7.05 8.96
C VAL A 150 5.70 6.08 8.08
N SER A 151 6.84 6.48 7.51
CA SER A 151 7.69 5.54 6.75
C SER A 151 8.28 4.46 7.66
N ASP A 152 8.64 4.81 8.88
CA ASP A 152 9.15 3.85 9.87
C ASP A 152 8.01 2.96 10.34
N VAL A 153 6.84 3.53 10.65
CA VAL A 153 5.64 2.76 11.03
C VAL A 153 5.23 1.76 9.93
N ILE A 154 5.25 2.15 8.65
CA ILE A 154 4.99 1.23 7.52
C ILE A 154 6.03 0.10 7.48
N THR A 155 7.29 0.41 7.75
CA THR A 155 8.37 -0.57 7.79
C THR A 155 8.20 -1.53 8.95
N ASP A 156 7.95 -1.02 10.16
CA ASP A 156 7.76 -1.83 11.37
C ASP A 156 6.53 -2.74 11.24
N ASN A 157 5.45 -2.25 10.67
CA ASN A 157 4.28 -3.06 10.33
C ASN A 157 4.63 -4.19 9.33
N ALA A 158 5.44 -3.90 8.33
CA ALA A 158 5.89 -4.89 7.34
C ALA A 158 6.83 -5.93 7.99
N LEU A 159 7.69 -5.52 8.90
CA LEU A 159 8.54 -6.42 9.69
C LEU A 159 7.70 -7.30 10.62
N GLY A 160 6.73 -6.72 11.34
CA GLY A 160 5.80 -7.47 12.18
C GLY A 160 4.98 -8.50 11.39
N TYR A 161 4.60 -8.18 10.15
CA TYR A 161 4.03 -9.18 9.25
C TYR A 161 5.01 -10.33 8.99
N LEU A 162 6.24 -10.05 8.56
CA LEU A 162 7.25 -11.08 8.29
C LEU A 162 7.55 -11.94 9.52
N GLU A 163 7.64 -11.33 10.70
CA GLU A 163 7.83 -12.02 11.98
C GLU A 163 6.66 -12.97 12.28
N SER A 164 5.43 -12.54 12.04
CA SER A 164 4.24 -13.39 12.18
C SER A 164 4.20 -14.59 11.22
N ARG A 165 5.00 -14.54 10.15
CA ARG A 165 5.14 -15.63 9.17
C ARG A 165 6.26 -16.60 9.50
N LEU A 166 7.11 -16.32 10.49
CA LEU A 166 8.20 -17.21 10.86
C LEU A 166 7.67 -18.59 11.24
N GLY A 167 8.25 -19.64 10.66
CA GLY A 167 7.83 -21.03 10.89
C GLY A 167 6.60 -21.47 10.10
N SER A 168 5.97 -20.59 9.31
CA SER A 168 4.90 -20.98 8.39
C SER A 168 5.45 -21.57 7.10
N GLU A 169 4.85 -22.66 6.62
CA GLU A 169 5.14 -23.24 5.30
C GLU A 169 4.42 -22.53 4.15
N LYS A 170 3.42 -21.69 4.45
CA LYS A 170 2.69 -20.95 3.40
C LYS A 170 3.61 -19.89 2.78
N PRO A 171 3.68 -19.77 1.45
CA PRO A 171 4.37 -18.65 0.82
C PRO A 171 3.64 -17.34 1.13
N PHE A 172 4.34 -16.21 0.99
CA PHE A 172 3.77 -14.89 1.25
C PHE A 172 3.94 -13.93 0.07
N SER A 173 3.06 -12.93 0.02
CA SER A 173 3.17 -11.74 -0.81
C SER A 173 3.01 -10.51 0.07
N LEU A 174 4.05 -9.70 0.19
CA LEU A 174 4.02 -8.48 1.01
C LEU A 174 4.14 -7.25 0.14
N ASN A 175 3.10 -6.42 0.17
CA ASN A 175 3.04 -5.14 -0.51
C ASN A 175 3.39 -4.03 0.48
N VAL A 176 4.55 -3.40 0.29
CA VAL A 176 5.02 -2.28 1.13
C VAL A 176 4.90 -0.99 0.34
N HIS A 177 3.88 -0.21 0.64
CA HIS A 177 3.50 0.98 -0.13
C HIS A 177 3.80 2.25 0.65
N TYR A 178 5.05 2.72 0.61
CA TYR A 178 5.43 3.98 1.23
C TYR A 178 4.64 5.18 0.65
N THR A 179 4.38 6.17 1.51
CA THR A 179 3.91 7.50 1.10
C THR A 179 5.07 8.44 0.76
N ALA A 180 6.25 8.23 1.38
CA ALA A 180 7.47 8.92 1.00
C ALA A 180 7.83 8.68 -0.49
N PRO A 181 8.33 9.69 -1.21
CA PRO A 181 8.59 11.07 -0.80
C PRO A 181 7.48 12.05 -1.23
N HIS A 182 6.20 11.64 -1.23
CA HIS A 182 5.11 12.51 -1.64
C HIS A 182 4.98 13.74 -0.71
N ALA A 183 4.45 14.86 -1.22
CA ALA A 183 4.11 16.00 -0.37
C ALA A 183 3.20 15.56 0.81
N PRO A 184 3.32 16.19 1.98
CA PRO A 184 4.02 17.45 2.26
C PRO A 184 5.54 17.33 2.50
N TRP A 185 6.28 18.41 2.20
CA TRP A 185 7.75 18.53 2.43
C TRP A 185 8.10 19.62 3.45
N GLY A 186 7.15 19.94 4.34
CA GLY A 186 7.37 20.90 5.42
C GLY A 186 8.43 20.41 6.41
N ARG A 187 9.04 21.34 7.16
CA ARG A 187 10.06 21.02 8.19
C ARG A 187 9.49 20.23 9.36
N ASP A 188 8.18 20.27 9.55
CA ASP A 188 7.43 19.47 10.52
C ASP A 188 7.10 18.07 10.00
N GLN A 189 7.53 17.74 8.77
CA GLN A 189 7.20 16.52 8.05
C GLN A 189 8.43 15.67 7.69
N HIS A 190 9.66 16.20 7.86
CA HIS A 190 10.97 15.56 7.59
C HIS A 190 12.03 16.19 8.49
#